data_AF-A0A9E3D1Z7-F1
#
_entry.id   AF-A0A9E3D1Z7-F1
#
_cell.length_a   1.000
_cell.length_b   1.000
_cell.length_c   1.000
_cell.angle_alpha   90.00
_cell.angle_beta   90.00
_cell.angle_gamma   90.00
#
_symmetry.space_group_name_H-M   'P 1'
#
loop_
_entity.id
_entity.type
_entity.pdbx_description
1 polymer ?
#
loop_
_entity_poly.entity_id
_entity_poly.type
_entity_poly.pdbx_seq_one_letter_code
_entity_poly.pdbx_strand_id
1 'polypeptide(L)'
;TALNDISIALSELGPKRDAVRPVFITVDPERDIPESLKAYVTSFDAPILALTGTAEQVAQAAKGYRVYYAKHPEAGGDYSMDHSSVIYVMDPEGRFTASFTHESTPEQIAERLKRLIG
;
A
#
# COMPACT_ATOMS: atom_id res chain seq x y z
N THR A 1 4.05 -11.07 1.46
CA THR A 1 3.48 -9.83 2.05
C THR A 1 2.76 -9.11 0.93
N ALA A 2 1.74 -8.29 1.24
CA ALA A 2 0.95 -7.62 0.20
C ALA A 2 1.79 -6.85 -0.84
N LEU A 3 2.86 -6.15 -0.45
CA LEU A 3 3.75 -5.45 -1.38
C LEU A 3 4.53 -6.38 -2.31
N ASN A 4 4.95 -7.55 -1.82
CA ASN A 4 5.55 -8.58 -2.66
C ASN A 4 4.53 -9.13 -3.67
N ASP A 5 3.30 -9.38 -3.22
CA ASP A 5 2.24 -9.92 -4.07
C ASP A 5 1.83 -8.91 -5.15
N ILE A 6 1.78 -7.61 -4.81
CA ILE A 6 1.62 -6.51 -5.77
C ILE A 6 2.78 -6.47 -6.77
N SER A 7 4.02 -6.67 -6.32
CA SER A 7 5.20 -6.65 -7.20
C SER A 7 5.14 -7.78 -8.24
N ILE A 8 4.76 -8.99 -7.80
CA ILE A 8 4.53 -10.13 -8.69
C ILE A 8 3.39 -9.82 -9.67
N ALA A 9 2.24 -9.34 -9.16
CA ALA A 9 1.09 -9.01 -10.01
C ALA A 9 1.43 -7.96 -11.08
N LEU A 10 2.23 -6.96 -10.74
CA LEU A 10 2.70 -5.94 -11.69
C LEU A 10 3.61 -6.51 -12.78
N SER A 11 4.44 -7.50 -12.45
CA SER A 11 5.31 -8.16 -13.43
C SER A 11 4.49 -8.88 -14.51
N GLU A 12 3.32 -9.41 -14.16
CA GLU A 12 2.40 -10.09 -15.09
C GLU A 12 1.65 -9.14 -16.03
N LEU A 13 1.67 -7.83 -15.77
CA LEU A 13 1.05 -6.83 -16.66
C LEU A 13 1.88 -6.57 -17.92
N GLY A 14 3.14 -7.00 -17.95
CA GLY A 14 4.05 -6.73 -19.06
C GLY A 14 4.17 -5.22 -19.32
N PRO A 15 4.05 -4.74 -20.58
CA PRO A 15 4.15 -3.32 -20.91
C PRO A 15 3.12 -2.42 -20.21
N LYS A 16 1.99 -2.98 -19.76
CA LYS A 16 0.95 -2.22 -19.06
C LYS A 16 1.32 -1.90 -17.60
N ARG A 17 2.43 -2.45 -17.08
CA ARG A 17 2.95 -2.16 -15.73
C ARG A 17 3.09 -0.65 -15.48
N ASP A 18 3.50 0.11 -16.49
CA ASP A 18 3.74 1.55 -16.37
C ASP A 18 2.45 2.38 -16.18
N ALA A 19 1.28 1.79 -16.48
CA ALA A 19 -0.02 2.42 -16.23
C ALA A 19 -0.45 2.34 -14.77
N VAL A 20 0.24 1.56 -13.93
CA VAL A 20 -0.11 1.35 -12.53
C VAL A 20 1.02 1.84 -11.63
N ARG A 21 0.69 2.75 -10.71
CA ARG A 21 1.63 3.23 -9.67
C ARG A 21 1.23 2.67 -8.31
N PRO A 22 2.00 1.73 -7.73
CA PRO A 22 1.82 1.35 -6.34
C PRO A 22 2.19 2.51 -5.42
N VAL A 23 1.36 2.74 -4.40
CA VAL A 23 1.61 3.74 -3.36
C VAL A 23 1.51 3.04 -2.01
N PHE A 24 2.52 3.20 -1.17
CA PHE A 24 2.55 2.73 0.20
C PHE A 24 2.49 3.94 1.13
N ILE A 25 1.47 4.02 1.98
CA ILE A 25 1.31 5.10 2.96
C ILE A 25 1.47 4.50 4.34
N THR A 26 2.42 5.01 5.14
CA THR A 26 2.57 4.55 6.52
C THR A 26 1.40 4.97 7.40
N VAL A 27 1.09 4.15 8.41
CA VAL A 27 0.20 4.48 9.53
C VAL A 27 0.98 4.86 10.80
N ASP A 28 2.32 4.81 10.77
CA ASP A 28 3.21 5.03 11.91
C ASP A 28 4.34 6.03 11.59
N PRO A 29 3.99 7.31 11.38
CA PRO A 29 4.94 8.34 10.97
C PRO A 29 6.03 8.64 12.02
N GLU A 30 5.90 8.16 13.26
CA GLU A 30 6.91 8.33 14.31
C GLU A 30 8.14 7.44 14.08
N ARG A 31 7.96 6.27 13.45
CA ARG A 31 9.05 5.32 13.12
C ARG A 31 9.40 5.33 11.63
N ASP A 32 8.40 5.57 10.78
CA ASP A 32 8.53 5.48 9.33
C ASP A 32 8.92 6.82 8.69
N ILE A 33 10.20 7.16 8.85
CA ILE A 33 10.83 8.32 8.22
C ILE A 33 11.16 8.06 6.74
N PRO A 34 11.36 9.10 5.91
CA PRO A 34 11.62 8.93 4.48
C PRO A 34 12.77 7.98 4.14
N GLU A 35 13.86 8.00 4.92
CA GLU A 35 15.03 7.16 4.71
C GLU A 35 14.72 5.67 4.96
N SER A 36 14.05 5.34 6.06
CA SER A 36 13.69 3.95 6.40
C SER A 36 12.65 3.40 5.44
N LEU A 37 11.65 4.21 5.07
CA LEU A 37 10.65 3.83 4.07
C LEU A 37 11.26 3.58 2.69
N LYS A 38 12.20 4.43 2.25
CA LYS A 38 12.91 4.22 0.98
C LYS A 38 13.67 2.90 0.99
N ALA A 39 14.41 2.60 2.07
CA ALA A 39 15.12 1.34 2.20
C ALA A 39 14.15 0.14 2.19
N TYR A 40 13.02 0.26 2.88
CA TYR A 40 11.97 -0.76 2.92
C TYR A 40 11.40 -1.05 1.52
N VAL A 41 10.91 -0.02 0.81
CA VAL A 41 10.25 -0.23 -0.48
C VAL A 41 11.20 -0.64 -1.62
N THR A 42 12.49 -0.32 -1.50
CA THR A 42 13.52 -0.73 -2.50
C THR A 42 13.76 -2.24 -2.49
N SER A 43 13.32 -2.96 -1.45
CA SER A 43 13.44 -4.41 -1.35
C SER A 43 12.43 -5.17 -2.24
N PHE A 44 11.50 -4.47 -2.88
CA PHE A 44 10.48 -5.03 -3.76
C PHE A 44 10.75 -4.66 -5.22
N ASP A 45 10.49 -5.58 -6.15
CA ASP A 45 10.56 -5.32 -7.60
C ASP A 45 9.29 -4.60 -8.10
N ALA A 46 9.08 -3.39 -7.59
CA ALA A 46 8.03 -2.50 -8.06
C ALA A 46 8.43 -1.05 -7.84
N PRO A 47 8.00 -0.12 -8.71
CA PRO A 47 8.31 1.29 -8.56
C PRO A 47 7.37 1.95 -7.53
N ILE A 48 7.39 1.44 -6.30
CA ILE A 48 6.52 1.82 -5.18
C ILE A 48 6.87 3.23 -4.71
N LEU A 49 5.86 4.10 -4.68
CA LEU A 49 5.96 5.40 -4.03
C LEU A 49 5.62 5.24 -2.55
N ALA A 50 6.62 5.41 -1.67
CA ALA A 50 6.38 5.45 -0.22
C ALA A 50 6.04 6.87 0.24
N LEU A 51 5.00 7.02 1.06
CA LEU A 51 4.54 8.28 1.62
C LEU A 51 4.52 8.20 3.16
N THR A 52 5.03 9.27 3.78
CA THR A 52 4.95 9.57 5.21
C THR A 52 4.66 11.06 5.38
N GLY A 53 4.49 11.50 6.62
CA GLY A 53 4.21 12.90 6.94
C GLY A 53 4.02 13.12 8.43
N THR A 54 3.38 14.22 8.79
CA THR A 54 2.96 14.45 10.18
C THR A 54 1.86 13.47 10.60
N ALA A 55 1.72 13.24 11.90
CA ALA A 55 0.63 12.43 12.44
C ALA A 55 -0.75 12.92 11.98
N GLU A 56 -0.93 14.24 11.83
CA GLU A 56 -2.18 14.83 11.33
C GLU A 56 -2.43 14.50 9.86
N GLN A 57 -1.41 14.58 8.99
CA GLN A 57 -1.52 14.21 7.58
C GLN A 57 -1.82 12.72 7.40
N VAL A 58 -1.18 11.85 8.17
CA VAL A 58 -1.46 10.41 8.16
C VAL A 58 -2.89 10.13 8.64
N ALA A 59 -3.34 10.79 9.71
CA ALA A 59 -4.71 10.66 10.20
C ALA A 59 -5.75 11.14 9.16
N GLN A 60 -5.46 12.23 8.45
CA GLN A 60 -6.30 12.73 7.35
C GLN A 60 -6.37 11.73 6.20
N ALA A 61 -5.24 11.16 5.78
CA ALA A 61 -5.19 10.13 4.74
C ALA A 61 -5.98 8.88 5.16
N ALA A 62 -5.72 8.35 6.36
CA ALA A 62 -6.43 7.19 6.89
C ALA A 62 -7.95 7.42 6.95
N LYS A 63 -8.39 8.60 7.39
CA LYS A 63 -9.81 8.98 7.38
C LYS A 63 -10.39 9.04 5.96
N GLY A 64 -9.66 9.63 5.01
CA GLY A 64 -10.08 9.75 3.61
C GLY A 64 -10.29 8.39 2.93
N TYR A 65 -9.43 7.42 3.24
CA TYR A 65 -9.50 6.04 2.74
C TYR A 65 -10.33 5.10 3.64
N ARG A 66 -10.86 5.61 4.75
CA ARG A 66 -11.61 4.84 5.77
C ARG A 66 -10.79 3.66 6.33
N VAL A 67 -9.48 3.86 6.50
CA VAL A 67 -8.56 2.89 7.09
C VAL A 67 -8.58 3.04 8.60
N TYR A 68 -8.81 1.94 9.30
CA TYR A 68 -8.56 1.86 10.75
C TYR A 68 -7.09 1.54 11.01
N TYR A 69 -6.52 2.20 12.00
CA TYR A 69 -5.22 1.84 12.56
C TYR A 69 -5.17 2.18 14.06
N ALA A 70 -4.43 1.40 14.84
CA ALA A 70 -4.23 1.64 16.27
C ALA A 70 -2.87 1.12 16.75
N LYS A 71 -2.26 1.83 17.70
CA LYS A 71 -1.08 1.34 18.43
C LYS A 71 -1.53 0.25 19.41
N HIS A 72 -0.90 -0.90 19.36
CA HIS A 72 -1.06 -1.98 20.33
C HIS A 72 0.22 -2.10 21.17
N PRO A 73 0.22 -1.64 22.44
CA PRO A 73 1.39 -1.70 23.29
C PRO A 73 1.84 -3.15 23.54
N GLU A 74 3.15 -3.38 23.48
CA GLU A 74 3.79 -4.67 23.76
C GLU A 74 4.70 -4.58 24.99
N ALA A 75 5.25 -5.73 25.41
CA ALA A 75 6.15 -5.78 26.55
C ALA A 75 7.44 -4.99 26.28
N GLY A 76 8.00 -4.36 27.31
CA GLY A 76 9.27 -3.65 27.20
C GLY A 76 9.19 -2.26 26.55
N GLY A 77 7.98 -1.73 26.33
CA GLY A 77 7.78 -0.38 25.77
C GLY A 77 7.76 -0.34 24.24
N ASP A 78 7.76 -1.50 23.58
CA ASP A 78 7.51 -1.60 22.14
C ASP A 78 6.00 -1.54 21.83
N TYR A 79 5.66 -1.44 20.54
CA TYR A 79 4.29 -1.51 20.07
C TYR A 79 4.20 -2.04 18.64
N SER A 80 3.14 -2.78 18.38
CA SER A 80 2.67 -3.11 17.04
C SER A 80 1.60 -2.13 16.58
N MET A 81 1.33 -2.12 15.28
CA MET A 81 0.27 -1.32 14.67
C MET A 81 -0.80 -2.28 14.13
N ASP A 82 -1.96 -2.28 14.77
CA ASP A 82 -3.15 -2.86 14.15
C ASP A 82 -3.54 -1.96 12.97
N HIS A 83 -3.81 -2.53 11.81
CA HIS A 83 -4.32 -1.77 10.67
C HIS A 83 -5.22 -2.61 9.77
N SER A 84 -6.09 -1.93 9.03
CA SER A 84 -6.89 -2.59 7.98
C SER A 84 -5.98 -3.05 6.84
N SER A 85 -6.17 -4.28 6.35
CA SER A 85 -5.33 -4.90 5.30
C SER A 85 -5.96 -4.83 3.90
N VAL A 86 -6.69 -3.74 3.62
CA VAL A 86 -7.34 -3.53 2.31
C VAL A 86 -6.38 -2.78 1.39
N ILE A 87 -6.22 -3.29 0.17
CA ILE A 87 -5.49 -2.64 -0.91
C ILE A 87 -6.52 -1.94 -1.81
N TYR A 88 -6.34 -0.65 -2.09
CA TYR A 88 -7.28 0.14 -2.89
C TYR A 88 -6.75 0.37 -4.30
N VAL A 89 -7.64 0.30 -5.29
CA VAL A 89 -7.35 0.69 -6.68
C VAL A 89 -8.14 1.95 -7.01
N MET A 90 -7.42 2.98 -7.42
CA MET A 90 -7.97 4.27 -7.81
C MET A 90 -7.76 4.48 -9.31
N ASP A 91 -8.72 5.11 -9.98
CA ASP A 91 -8.53 5.57 -11.36
C ASP A 91 -7.67 6.85 -11.42
N PRO A 92 -7.26 7.32 -12.62
CA PRO A 92 -6.47 8.54 -12.77
C PRO A 92 -7.16 9.81 -12.26
N GLU A 93 -8.49 9.81 -12.11
CA GLU A 93 -9.27 10.90 -11.53
C GLU A 93 -9.38 10.80 -9.99
N GLY A 94 -8.75 9.80 -9.37
CA GLY A 94 -8.76 9.59 -7.93
C GLY A 94 -10.05 8.96 -7.39
N ARG A 95 -10.85 8.31 -8.24
CA ARG A 95 -12.07 7.60 -7.83
C ARG A 95 -11.77 6.14 -7.53
N PHE A 96 -12.42 5.61 -6.52
CA PHE A 96 -12.31 4.19 -6.16
C PHE A 96 -12.89 3.28 -7.25
N THR A 97 -12.16 2.24 -7.63
CA THR A 97 -12.56 1.28 -8.68
C THR A 97 -12.62 -0.18 -8.21
N ALA A 98 -11.72 -0.58 -7.33
CA ALA A 98 -11.64 -1.94 -6.80
C ALA A 98 -10.85 -1.97 -5.49
N SER A 99 -10.99 -3.07 -4.76
CA SER A 99 -10.18 -3.38 -3.59
C SER A 99 -9.73 -4.83 -3.59
N PHE A 100 -8.59 -5.10 -2.97
CA PHE A 100 -8.08 -6.43 -2.66
C PHE A 100 -7.90 -6.58 -1.16
N THR A 101 -7.80 -7.81 -0.69
CA THR A 101 -7.48 -8.14 0.71
C THR A 101 -6.14 -8.85 0.77
N HIS A 102 -5.64 -9.07 1.98
CA HIS A 102 -4.46 -9.91 2.22
C HIS A 102 -4.56 -11.37 1.68
N GLU A 103 -5.75 -11.82 1.29
CA GLU A 103 -5.98 -13.17 0.72
C GLU A 103 -5.94 -13.17 -0.82
N SER A 104 -5.92 -11.99 -1.44
CA SER A 104 -5.87 -11.88 -2.90
C SER A 104 -4.52 -12.33 -3.43
N THR A 105 -4.51 -13.28 -4.34
CA THR A 105 -3.27 -13.79 -4.95
C THR A 105 -2.73 -12.80 -6.00
N PRO A 106 -1.42 -12.85 -6.32
CA PRO A 106 -0.85 -12.02 -7.38
C PRO A 106 -1.60 -12.11 -8.71
N GLU A 107 -2.02 -13.32 -9.09
CA GLU A 107 -2.75 -13.57 -10.33
C GLU A 107 -4.13 -12.92 -10.32
N GLN A 108 -4.84 -12.97 -9.19
CA GLN A 108 -6.13 -12.30 -9.03
C GLN A 108 -6.00 -10.78 -9.12
N ILE A 109 -4.93 -10.23 -8.52
CA ILE A 109 -4.61 -8.80 -8.61
C ILE A 109 -4.31 -8.43 -10.06
N ALA A 110 -3.41 -9.17 -10.73
CA ALA A 110 -3.01 -8.91 -12.11
C ALA A 110 -4.20 -8.97 -13.07
N GLU A 111 -5.02 -10.02 -13.00
CA GLU A 111 -6.20 -10.17 -13.86
C GLU A 111 -7.22 -9.05 -13.65
N ARG A 112 -7.42 -8.61 -12.40
CA ARG A 112 -8.30 -7.48 -12.12
C ARG A 112 -7.72 -6.18 -12.66
N LEU A 113 -6.43 -5.93 -12.50
CA LEU A 113 -5.76 -4.74 -13.03
C LEU A 113 -5.80 -4.70 -14.56
N LYS A 114 -5.54 -5.81 -15.25
CA LYS A 114 -5.64 -5.90 -16.73
C LYS A 114 -7.00 -5.45 -17.25
N ARG A 115 -8.08 -5.84 -16.57
CA ARG A 115 -9.46 -5.44 -16.93
C ARG A 115 -9.74 -3.96 -16.70
N LEU A 116 -9.08 -3.34 -15.72
CA LEU A 116 -9.26 -1.92 -15.39
C LEU A 116 -8.46 -1.00 -16.31
N ILE A 117 -7.29 -1.43 -16.77
CA ILE A 117 -6.37 -0.60 -17.56
C ILE A 117 -6.49 -0.77 -19.08
N GLY A 118 -7.36 -1.67 -19.57
CA GLY A 118 -7.69 -1.82 -21.00
C GLY A 118 -6.66 -2.60 -21.79
#